data_AF-A0A645IG33-F1
#
_entry.id   AF-A0A645IG33-F1
#
_cell.length_a   1.000
_cell.length_b   1.000
_cell.length_c   1.000
_cell.angle_alpha   90.00
_cell.angle_beta   90.00
_cell.angle_gamma   90.00
#
_symmetry.space_group_name_H-M   'P 1'
#
loop_
_entity.id
_entity.type
_entity.pdbx_description
1 polymer ?
#
loop_
_entity_poly.entity_id
_entity_poly.type
_entity_poly.pdbx_seq_one_letter_code
_entity_poly.pdbx_strand_id
1 'polypeptide(L)'
;MLALDGAAWRKLRAQVLAGEPLCRHCAARGLTEPATDVDHISGDPSDNRLEALQPLCHSCHSTKTNVDKGHSVRTGHGIDGLPLSGEWAK
;
A
#
# COMPACT_ATOMS: atom_id res chain seq x y z
N MET A 1 -15.89 13.33 2.58
CA MET A 1 -14.89 12.77 1.65
C MET A 1 -13.97 13.88 1.22
N LEU A 2 -12.68 13.78 1.51
CA LEU A 2 -11.68 14.70 0.96
C LEU A 2 -11.32 14.23 -0.44
N ALA A 3 -11.20 15.14 -1.40
CA ALA A 3 -10.65 14.80 -2.70
C ALA A 3 -9.16 14.44 -2.52
N LEU A 4 -8.75 13.28 -3.07
CA LEU A 4 -7.40 12.72 -2.91
C LEU A 4 -6.32 13.50 -3.67
N ASP A 5 -6.69 14.53 -4.41
CA ASP A 5 -5.81 15.50 -5.09
C ASP A 5 -5.85 16.91 -4.45
N GLY A 6 -6.72 17.11 -3.44
CA GLY A 6 -6.93 18.39 -2.79
C GLY A 6 -5.83 18.79 -1.81
N ALA A 7 -5.72 20.10 -1.52
CA ALA A 7 -4.74 20.64 -0.58
C ALA A 7 -4.86 20.03 0.83
N ALA A 8 -6.09 19.77 1.28
CA ALA A 8 -6.35 19.12 2.57
C ALA A 8 -5.75 17.71 2.63
N TRP A 9 -5.93 16.91 1.57
CA TRP A 9 -5.33 15.59 1.48
C TRP A 9 -3.81 15.64 1.43
N ARG A 10 -3.23 16.56 0.65
CA ARG A 10 -1.77 16.73 0.58
C ARG A 10 -1.16 17.04 1.95
N LYS A 11 -1.83 17.85 2.78
CA LYS A 11 -1.41 18.14 4.15
C LYS A 11 -1.50 16.90 5.05
N LEU A 12 -2.63 16.19 5.01
CA LEU A 12 -2.83 14.96 5.78
C LEU A 12 -1.81 13.89 5.41
N ARG A 13 -1.59 13.67 4.11
CA ARG A 13 -0.57 12.75 3.58
C ARG A 13 0.81 13.10 4.10
N ALA A 14 1.21 14.37 4.07
CA ALA A 14 2.49 14.81 4.60
C ALA A 14 2.62 14.53 6.10
N GLN A 15 1.56 14.73 6.88
CA GLN A 15 1.54 14.45 8.31
C GLN A 15 1.72 12.95 8.61
N VAL A 16 1.02 12.07 7.88
CA VAL A 16 1.15 10.61 8.05
C VAL A 16 2.57 10.16 7.71
N LEU A 17 3.12 10.59 6.57
CA LEU A 17 4.47 10.19 6.15
C LEU A 17 5.57 10.76 7.06
N ALA A 18 5.36 11.91 7.69
CA ALA A 18 6.30 12.46 8.66
C ALA A 18 6.27 11.68 10.00
N GLY A 19 5.10 11.20 10.41
CA GLY A 19 4.95 10.42 11.64
C GLY A 19 5.45 8.98 11.52
N GLU A 20 5.31 8.37 10.36
CA GLU A 20 5.76 7.00 10.08
C GLU A 20 6.36 6.96 8.66
N PRO A 21 7.68 7.21 8.51
CA PRO A 21 8.33 7.38 7.21
C PRO A 21 8.62 6.07 6.48
N LEU A 22 8.44 4.93 7.14
CA LEU A 22 8.66 3.60 6.56
C LEU A 22 7.33 2.94 6.20
N CYS A 23 7.35 2.11 5.16
CA CYS A 23 6.21 1.31 4.76
C CYS A 23 5.83 0.33 5.89
N ARG A 24 4.61 0.46 6.43
CA ARG A 24 4.11 -0.37 7.53
C ARG A 24 4.16 -1.87 7.21
N HIS A 25 3.81 -2.24 5.98
CA HIS A 25 3.85 -3.64 5.53
C HIS A 25 5.29 -4.17 5.38
N CYS A 26 6.23 -3.35 4.92
CA CYS A 26 7.64 -3.75 4.85
C CYS A 26 8.25 -3.86 6.24
N ALA A 27 7.99 -2.89 7.12
CA ALA A 27 8.48 -2.89 8.49
C ALA A 27 7.99 -4.13 9.26
N ALA A 28 6.72 -4.53 9.09
CA ALA A 28 6.18 -5.77 9.67
C ALA A 28 6.88 -7.05 9.19
N ARG A 29 7.55 -7.00 8.02
CA ARG A 29 8.37 -8.09 7.46
C ARG A 29 9.87 -7.94 7.79
N GLY A 30 10.25 -6.95 8.61
CA GLY A 30 11.65 -6.65 8.92
C GLY A 30 12.42 -5.94 7.81
N LEU A 31 11.71 -5.37 6.82
CA LEU A 31 12.31 -4.63 5.70
C LEU A 31 12.25 -3.13 5.95
N THR A 32 13.34 -2.43 5.64
CA THR A 32 13.40 -0.96 5.71
C THR A 32 13.15 -0.38 4.33
N GLU A 33 11.88 -0.07 4.03
CA GLU A 33 11.47 0.53 2.76
C GLU A 33 10.76 1.86 3.04
N PRO A 34 11.09 2.96 2.33
CA PRO A 34 10.40 4.24 2.49
C PRO A 34 8.92 4.15 2.12
N ALA A 35 8.06 4.81 2.90
CA ALA A 35 6.68 5.01 2.49
C ALA A 35 6.58 6.14 1.47
N THR A 36 5.84 5.90 0.39
CA THR A 36 5.59 6.86 -0.69
C THR A 36 4.11 7.17 -0.85
N ASP A 37 3.24 6.35 -0.29
CA ASP A 37 1.80 6.41 -0.46
C ASP A 37 1.11 6.31 0.90
N VAL A 38 -0.11 6.85 1.00
CA VAL A 38 -0.95 6.77 2.20
C VAL A 38 -2.28 6.17 1.78
N ASP A 39 -2.71 5.16 2.52
CA ASP A 39 -3.86 4.33 2.20
C ASP A 39 -4.80 4.19 3.40
N HIS A 40 -6.09 4.01 3.11
CA HIS A 40 -7.13 3.73 4.09
C HIS A 40 -7.10 2.26 4.51
N ILE A 41 -6.87 2.00 5.80
CA ILE A 41 -6.74 0.63 6.34
C ILE A 41 -7.99 -0.21 6.06
N SER A 42 -9.18 0.36 6.32
CA SER A 42 -10.47 -0.31 6.11
C SER A 42 -10.93 -0.31 4.65
N GLY A 43 -10.25 0.44 3.78
CA GLY A 43 -10.72 0.73 2.43
C GLY A 43 -11.86 1.75 2.36
N ASP A 44 -12.33 2.29 3.48
CA ASP A 44 -13.32 3.37 3.49
C ASP A 44 -12.66 4.71 3.13
N PRO A 45 -12.93 5.29 1.93
CA PRO A 45 -12.30 6.53 1.49
C PRO A 45 -12.77 7.76 2.27
N SER A 46 -13.77 7.62 3.14
CA SER A 46 -14.30 8.72 3.94
C SER A 46 -13.60 8.88 5.29
N ASP A 47 -12.95 7.83 5.81
CA ASP A 47 -12.32 7.82 7.13
C ASP A 47 -10.91 8.41 7.09
N ASN A 48 -10.80 9.72 7.32
CA ASN A 48 -9.54 10.46 7.25
C ASN A 48 -8.89 10.66 8.63
N ARG A 49 -9.25 9.85 9.64
CA ARG A 49 -8.57 9.84 10.94
C ARG A 49 -7.16 9.29 10.78
N LEU A 50 -6.18 9.82 11.52
CA LEU A 50 -4.78 9.39 11.39
C LEU A 50 -4.61 7.89 11.67
N GLU A 51 -5.40 7.35 12.60
CA GLU A 51 -5.36 5.95 13.00
C GLU A 51 -6.00 5.02 11.96
N ALA A 52 -6.83 5.56 11.07
CA ALA A 52 -7.44 4.85 9.95
C ALA A 52 -6.55 4.84 8.69
N LEU A 53 -5.42 5.54 8.73
CA LEU A 53 -4.48 5.65 7.62
C LEU A 53 -3.20 4.84 7.89
N GLN A 54 -2.60 4.37 6.81
CA GLN A 54 -1.32 3.67 6.85
C GLN A 54 -0.36 4.17 5.75
N PRO A 55 0.92 4.37 6.08
CA PRO A 55 1.94 4.67 5.10
C PRO A 55 2.46 3.38 4.46
N LEU A 56 2.49 3.35 3.13
CA LEU A 56 2.94 2.20 2.33
C LEU A 56 3.95 2.65 1.28
N CYS A 57 4.84 1.74 0.87
CA CYS A 57 5.58 1.92 -0.37
C CYS A 57 4.66 1.60 -1.55
N HIS A 58 5.01 2.09 -2.73
CA HIS A 58 4.20 1.94 -3.93
C HIS A 58 3.81 0.49 -4.25
N SER A 59 4.74 -0.47 -4.08
CA SER A 59 4.48 -1.88 -4.37
C SER A 59 3.45 -2.50 -3.41
N CYS A 60 3.53 -2.15 -2.11
CA CYS A 60 2.57 -2.62 -1.11
C CYS A 60 1.20 -1.97 -1.30
N HIS A 61 1.19 -0.67 -1.62
CA HIS A 61 -0.04 0.06 -1.93
C HIS A 61 -0.78 -0.54 -3.13
N SER A 62 -0.06 -0.77 -4.24
CA SER A 62 -0.59 -1.40 -5.45
C SER A 62 -1.13 -2.81 -5.18
N THR A 63 -0.38 -3.60 -4.42
CA THR A 63 -0.82 -4.95 -4.00
C THR A 63 -2.13 -4.88 -3.21
N LYS A 64 -2.22 -4.01 -2.19
CA LYS A 64 -3.43 -3.86 -1.39
C LYS A 64 -4.62 -3.40 -2.24
N THR A 65 -4.43 -2.38 -3.08
CA THR A 65 -5.49 -1.88 -3.97
C THR A 65 -6.07 -2.99 -4.85
N ASN A 66 -5.22 -3.87 -5.38
CA ASN A 66 -5.66 -4.99 -6.19
C ASN A 66 -6.41 -6.04 -5.37
N VAL A 67 -5.95 -6.35 -4.16
CA VAL A 67 -6.64 -7.26 -3.23
C VAL A 67 -8.01 -6.69 -2.84
N ASP A 68 -8.10 -5.41 -2.50
CA ASP A 68 -9.36 -4.74 -2.11
C ASP A 68 -10.39 -4.74 -3.26
N LYS A 69 -9.92 -4.70 -4.51
CA LYS A 69 -10.74 -4.86 -5.72
C LYS A 69 -11.12 -6.30 -6.04
N GLY A 70 -10.66 -7.27 -5.24
CA GLY A 70 -10.93 -8.69 -5.43
C GLY A 70 -10.01 -9.38 -6.44
N HIS A 71 -8.91 -8.75 -6.86
CA HIS A 71 -7.95 -9.37 -7.76
C HIS A 71 -7.00 -10.31 -7.00
N SER A 72 -6.68 -11.45 -7.63
CA SER A 72 -5.61 -12.33 -7.14
C SER A 72 -4.24 -11.74 -7.48
N VAL A 73 -3.53 -11.22 -6.48
CA VAL A 73 -2.19 -10.66 -6.66
C VAL A 73 -1.14 -11.75 -6.44
N ARG A 74 -0.38 -12.06 -7.48
CA ARG A 74 0.77 -12.97 -7.41
C ARG A 74 2.03 -12.14 -7.19
N THR A 75 2.79 -12.46 -6.15
CA THR A 75 4.05 -11.79 -5.85
C THR A 75 5.23 -12.71 -6.16
N GLY A 76 6.14 -12.24 -7.01
CA GLY A 76 7.37 -12.94 -7.41
C GLY A 76 7.32 -13.57 -8.81
N HIS A 77 8.47 -13.57 -9.47
CA HIS A 77 8.73 -14.30 -10.72
C HIS A 77 9.91 -15.25 -10.47
N GLY A 78 9.86 -16.46 -11.02
CA GLY A 78 10.95 -17.43 -11.00
C GLY A 78 12.13 -16.97 -11.84
N ILE A 79 13.20 -17.76 -11.85
CA ILE A 79 14.40 -17.52 -12.67
C ILE A 79 14.10 -17.61 -14.19
N ASP A 80 13.00 -18.27 -14.53
CA ASP A 80 12.42 -18.39 -15.86
C ASP A 80 11.55 -17.19 -16.24
N GLY A 81 11.34 -16.24 -15.32
CA GLY A 81 10.48 -15.08 -15.50
C GLY A 81 8.99 -15.38 -15.36
N LEU A 82 8.61 -16.61 -15.00
CA LEU A 82 7.21 -16.99 -14.82
C LEU A 82 6.75 -16.74 -13.36
N PRO A 83 5.50 -16.33 -13.13
CA PRO A 83 5.14 -15.65 -11.88
C PRO A 83 4.89 -16.54 -10.64
N LEU A 84 5.86 -17.26 -10.04
CA LEU A 84 5.85 -18.18 -8.84
C LEU A 84 4.60 -18.98 -8.36
N SER A 85 3.37 -18.62 -8.69
CA SER A 85 2.11 -19.32 -8.39
C SER A 85 1.19 -19.27 -9.62
N GLY A 86 0.76 -20.42 -10.14
CA GLY A 86 -0.13 -20.51 -11.30
C GLY A 86 -0.01 -21.85 -12.03
N GLU A 87 -0.91 -22.13 -12.98
CA GLU A 87 -0.99 -23.40 -13.71
C GLU A 87 0.26 -23.76 -14.54
N TRP A 88 1.16 -22.80 -14.73
CA TRP A 88 2.43 -22.91 -15.44
C TRP A 88 3.59 -23.35 -14.52
N ALA A 89 3.38 -23.43 -13.19
CA ALA A 89 4.41 -23.83 -12.21
C ALA A 89 4.59 -25.36 -12.08
N LYS A 90 4.50 -26.10 -13.20
CA LYS A 90 4.70 -27.56 -13.25
C LYS A 90 6.10 -27.94 -13.71
#